data_AF-A0A1U6IME5-F1
#
_entry.id   AF-A0A1U6IME5-F1
#
_cell.length_a   1.000
_cell.length_b   1.000
_cell.length_c   1.000
_cell.angle_alpha   90.00
_cell.angle_beta   90.00
_cell.angle_gamma   90.00
#
_symmetry.space_group_name_H-M   'P 1'
#
loop_
_entity.id
_entity.type
_entity.pdbx_description
1 polymer ?
#
loop_
_entity_poly.entity_id
_entity_poly.type
_entity_poly.pdbx_seq_one_letter_code
_entity_poly.pdbx_strand_id
1 'polypeptide(L)'
;MHIVEKTARGHRYLYLAQSVRENGRVRQKLLQPLGRKDQLEASGQLERLLDSVGRHCDRAVVLSQMASGEISALRIGGPLLFGKLWDRLGIGEVLNEVLDARQFSFALERAVFVATLHRLFVSGSDRSCVDWMKSYAIDGDEDLALHHFYRAMAWLGEEAGGTAEGALAPRCVKDVIEEKLFDRRRDLFTDLSVAFMDTTSLSFYGKGGETLGKR
;
A
#
# COMPACT_ATOMS: atom_id res chain seq x y z
N MET A 1 24.53 -28.06 -4.17
CA MET A 1 24.76 -28.48 -5.58
C MET A 1 24.16 -27.41 -6.48
N HIS A 2 24.63 -27.29 -7.71
CA HIS A 2 24.16 -26.27 -8.64
C HIS A 2 24.37 -26.74 -10.08
N ILE A 3 23.65 -26.15 -11.03
CA ILE A 3 23.83 -26.44 -12.45
C ILE A 3 24.97 -25.57 -12.99
N VAL A 4 25.86 -26.17 -13.78
CA VAL A 4 26.91 -25.47 -14.51
C VAL A 4 26.80 -25.75 -16.00
N GLU A 5 27.10 -24.73 -16.80
CA GLU A 5 27.16 -24.82 -18.25
C GLU A 5 28.61 -24.99 -18.69
N LYS A 6 28.87 -25.91 -19.63
CA LYS A 6 30.17 -26.08 -20.28
C LYS A 6 30.02 -26.21 -21.79
N THR A 7 30.92 -25.57 -22.53
CA THR A 7 30.99 -25.67 -23.99
C THR A 7 31.93 -26.81 -24.38
N ALA A 8 31.45 -27.72 -25.23
CA ALA A 8 32.23 -28.81 -25.79
C ALA A 8 31.81 -29.07 -27.24
N ARG A 9 32.78 -29.17 -28.16
CA ARG A 9 32.55 -29.47 -29.58
C ARG A 9 31.47 -28.59 -30.23
N GLY A 10 31.51 -27.28 -29.94
CA GLY A 10 30.55 -26.31 -30.50
C GLY A 10 29.16 -26.30 -29.86
N HIS A 11 28.89 -27.17 -28.88
CA HIS A 11 27.60 -27.24 -28.18
C HIS A 11 27.75 -26.92 -26.68
N ARG A 12 26.65 -26.50 -26.06
CA ARG A 12 26.57 -26.16 -24.63
C ARG A 12 25.88 -27.29 -23.88
N TYR A 13 26.46 -27.74 -22.78
CA TYR A 13 25.95 -28.86 -21.97
C TYR A 13 25.75 -28.41 -20.53
N LEU A 14 24.67 -28.89 -19.92
CA LEU A 14 24.36 -28.66 -18.51
C LEU A 14 24.79 -29.85 -17.65
N TYR A 15 25.33 -29.56 -16.48
CA TYR A 15 25.77 -30.56 -15.51
C TYR A 15 25.29 -30.20 -14.11
N LEU A 16 24.86 -31.19 -13.34
CA LEU A 16 24.78 -31.06 -11.89
C LEU A 16 26.19 -31.11 -11.31
N ALA A 17 26.56 -30.11 -10.54
CA ALA A 17 27.87 -29.98 -9.93
C ALA A 17 27.79 -29.70 -8.43
N GLN A 18 28.89 -29.96 -7.74
CA GLN A 18 29.09 -29.62 -6.35
C GLN A 18 30.42 -28.88 -6.19
N SER A 19 30.39 -27.76 -5.49
CA SER A 19 31.61 -27.08 -5.06
C SER A 19 32.22 -27.83 -3.87
N VAL A 20 33.48 -28.23 -3.99
CA VAL A 20 34.27 -28.93 -2.97
C VAL A 20 35.58 -28.18 -2.73
N ARG A 21 36.08 -28.19 -1.49
CA ARG A 21 37.42 -27.67 -1.18
C ARG A 21 38.45 -28.79 -1.25
N GLU A 22 39.46 -28.61 -2.08
CA GLU A 22 40.62 -29.49 -2.19
C GLU A 22 41.90 -28.65 -2.05
N ASN A 23 42.78 -29.03 -1.12
CA ASN A 23 44.06 -28.35 -0.87
C ASN A 23 43.91 -26.82 -0.70
N GLY A 24 42.91 -26.40 0.07
CA GLY A 24 42.63 -24.98 0.35
C GLY A 24 42.00 -24.19 -0.81
N ARG A 25 41.77 -24.81 -1.97
CA ARG A 25 41.12 -24.17 -3.14
C ARG A 25 39.73 -24.74 -3.37
N VAL A 26 38.77 -23.89 -3.73
CA VAL A 26 37.44 -24.32 -4.14
C VAL A 26 37.50 -24.82 -5.58
N ARG A 27 37.05 -26.05 -5.81
CA ARG A 27 36.93 -26.68 -7.13
C ARG A 27 35.50 -27.16 -7.37
N GLN A 28 35.10 -27.22 -8.63
CA GLN A 28 33.81 -27.76 -9.03
C GLN A 28 33.98 -29.22 -9.44
N LYS A 29 33.29 -30.12 -8.71
CA LYS A 29 33.16 -31.53 -9.07
C LYS A 29 31.86 -31.72 -9.86
N LEU A 30 31.96 -32.19 -11.10
CA LEU A 30 30.79 -32.57 -11.88
C LEU A 30 30.23 -33.89 -11.34
N LEU A 31 28.94 -33.94 -11.06
CA LEU A 31 28.25 -35.11 -10.53
C LEU A 31 27.53 -35.87 -11.64
N GLN A 32 26.71 -35.18 -12.43
CA GLN A 32 25.86 -35.80 -13.45
C GLN A 32 25.77 -34.89 -14.69
N PRO A 33 25.96 -35.41 -15.91
CA PRO A 33 25.54 -34.69 -17.12
C PRO A 33 24.01 -34.67 -17.20
N LEU A 34 23.43 -33.49 -17.44
CA LEU A 34 22.00 -33.36 -17.68
C LEU A 34 21.66 -33.48 -19.16
N GLY A 35 22.59 -33.07 -20.04
CA GLY A 35 22.42 -33.16 -21.49
C GLY A 35 22.82 -31.87 -22.21
N ARG A 36 22.54 -31.84 -23.51
CA ARG A 36 22.81 -30.68 -24.37
C ARG A 36 21.74 -29.62 -24.15
N LYS A 37 22.14 -28.41 -23.83
CA LYS A 37 21.24 -27.33 -23.38
C LYS A 37 20.11 -27.06 -24.37
N ASP A 38 20.44 -26.95 -25.65
CA ASP A 38 19.49 -26.71 -26.73
C ASP A 38 18.43 -27.80 -26.86
N GLN A 39 18.80 -29.06 -26.61
CA GLN A 39 17.87 -30.19 -26.64
C GLN A 39 17.00 -30.24 -25.38
N LEU A 40 17.58 -29.91 -24.21
CA LEU A 40 16.84 -29.85 -22.95
C LEU A 40 15.78 -28.74 -22.97
N GLU A 41 16.14 -27.57 -23.49
CA GLU A 41 15.23 -26.43 -23.69
C GLU A 41 14.13 -26.79 -24.71
N ALA A 42 14.48 -27.35 -25.87
CA ALA A 42 13.49 -27.72 -26.88
C ALA A 42 12.51 -28.82 -26.43
N SER A 43 12.91 -29.69 -25.52
CA SER A 43 12.09 -30.83 -25.05
C SER A 43 11.29 -30.54 -23.77
N GLY A 44 11.42 -29.34 -23.20
CA GLY A 44 10.78 -28.97 -21.94
C GLY A 44 11.30 -29.79 -20.73
N GLN A 45 12.46 -30.44 -20.85
CA GLN A 45 13.01 -31.28 -19.77
C GLN A 45 13.54 -30.44 -18.61
N LEU A 46 14.01 -29.22 -18.89
CA LEU A 46 14.55 -28.33 -17.87
C LEU A 46 13.43 -27.79 -16.97
N GLU A 47 12.28 -27.45 -17.54
CA GLU A 47 11.07 -27.02 -16.84
C GLU A 47 10.55 -28.14 -15.95
N ARG A 48 10.43 -29.37 -16.49
CA ARG A 48 10.02 -30.54 -15.69
C ARG A 48 10.98 -30.83 -14.53
N LEU A 49 12.29 -30.65 -14.74
CA LEU A 49 13.27 -30.79 -13.67
C LEU A 49 13.09 -29.68 -12.61
N LEU A 50 12.88 -28.44 -13.05
CA LEU A 50 12.63 -27.31 -12.15
C LEU A 50 11.37 -27.55 -11.30
N ASP A 51 10.27 -27.99 -11.91
CA ASP A 51 9.01 -28.30 -11.22
C ASP A 51 9.21 -29.45 -10.22
N SER A 52 9.88 -30.52 -10.65
CA SER A 52 10.15 -31.68 -9.81
C SER A 52 11.04 -31.38 -8.61
N VAL A 53 11.99 -30.45 -8.72
CA VAL A 53 12.84 -30.02 -7.60
C VAL A 53 12.12 -28.97 -6.75
N GLY A 54 11.46 -28.01 -7.39
CA GLY A 54 10.79 -26.88 -6.75
C GLY A 54 9.69 -27.32 -5.78
N ARG A 55 8.93 -28.37 -6.11
CA ARG A 55 7.92 -28.95 -5.22
C ARG A 55 8.46 -29.51 -3.89
N HIS A 56 9.79 -29.72 -3.79
CA HIS A 56 10.46 -30.16 -2.55
C HIS A 56 11.15 -29.00 -1.82
N CYS A 57 10.99 -27.76 -2.29
CA CYS A 57 11.54 -26.57 -1.66
C CYS A 57 10.39 -25.67 -1.22
N ASP A 58 10.07 -25.65 0.08
CA ASP A 58 8.93 -24.89 0.63
C ASP A 58 8.88 -23.44 0.14
N ARG A 59 10.04 -22.78 0.09
CA ARG A 59 10.13 -21.39 -0.42
C ARG A 59 9.79 -21.27 -1.90
N ALA A 60 10.18 -22.24 -2.72
CA ALA A 60 9.86 -22.25 -4.15
C ALA A 60 8.36 -22.52 -4.37
N VAL A 61 7.75 -23.39 -3.55
CA VAL A 61 6.31 -23.62 -3.55
C VAL A 61 5.57 -22.31 -3.25
N VAL A 62 5.90 -21.63 -2.15
CA VAL A 62 5.28 -20.34 -1.78
C VAL A 62 5.44 -19.31 -2.91
N LEU A 63 6.63 -19.15 -3.48
CA LEU A 63 6.85 -18.19 -4.57
C LEU A 63 6.07 -18.55 -5.84
N SER A 64 5.94 -19.84 -6.16
CA SER A 64 5.12 -20.34 -7.28
C SER A 64 3.63 -20.05 -7.05
N GLN A 65 3.14 -20.31 -5.84
CA GLN A 65 1.76 -20.01 -5.46
C GLN A 65 1.48 -18.51 -5.47
N MET A 66 2.45 -17.67 -5.09
CA MET A 66 2.33 -16.21 -5.23
C MET A 66 2.29 -15.77 -6.69
N ALA A 67 3.14 -16.35 -7.55
CA ALA A 67 3.22 -16.00 -8.97
C ALA A 67 1.98 -16.44 -9.76
N SER A 68 1.38 -17.58 -9.38
CA SER A 68 0.13 -18.08 -9.95
C SER A 68 -1.12 -17.39 -9.40
N GLY A 69 -0.97 -16.59 -8.33
CA GLY A 69 -2.09 -15.94 -7.65
C GLY A 69 -2.89 -16.87 -6.73
N GLU A 70 -2.42 -18.10 -6.48
CA GLU A 70 -3.03 -19.01 -5.50
C GLU A 70 -2.96 -18.47 -4.07
N ILE A 71 -1.89 -17.73 -3.75
CA ILE A 71 -1.75 -17.03 -2.47
C ILE A 71 -1.41 -15.56 -2.71
N SER A 72 -2.05 -14.68 -1.95
CA SER A 72 -1.72 -13.26 -1.91
C SER A 72 -0.95 -12.94 -0.63
N ALA A 73 0.05 -12.07 -0.73
CA ALA A 73 0.77 -11.55 0.42
C ALA A 73 0.31 -10.11 0.68
N LEU A 74 -0.42 -9.91 1.78
CA LEU A 74 -0.90 -8.59 2.20
C LEU A 74 0.01 -8.01 3.29
N ARG A 75 0.20 -6.69 3.26
CA ARG A 75 0.90 -5.96 4.32
C ARG A 75 -0.08 -5.64 5.45
N ILE A 76 0.26 -6.07 6.67
CA ILE A 76 -0.61 -5.89 7.85
C ILE A 76 -0.13 -4.82 8.83
N GLY A 77 1.16 -4.47 8.80
CA GLY A 77 1.79 -3.68 9.87
C GLY A 77 1.21 -2.26 10.01
N GLY A 78 1.11 -1.53 8.90
CA GLY A 78 0.54 -0.17 8.89
C GLY A 78 -0.91 -0.13 9.38
N PRO A 79 -1.82 -0.88 8.72
CA PRO A 79 -3.22 -0.94 9.12
C PRO A 79 -3.43 -1.33 10.58
N LEU A 80 -2.71 -2.34 11.10
CA LEU A 80 -2.85 -2.75 12.50
C LEU A 80 -2.36 -1.68 13.49
N LEU A 81 -1.20 -1.07 13.24
CA LEU A 81 -0.64 -0.05 14.13
C LEU A 81 -1.53 1.19 14.17
N PHE A 82 -1.86 1.71 12.99
CA PHE A 82 -2.63 2.94 12.87
C PHE A 82 -4.10 2.73 13.20
N GLY A 83 -4.66 1.53 13.01
CA GLY A 83 -6.00 1.19 13.50
C GLY A 83 -6.07 1.32 15.02
N LYS A 84 -5.08 0.78 15.75
CA LYS A 84 -5.01 0.96 17.21
C LYS A 84 -4.85 2.43 17.63
N LEU A 85 -4.07 3.21 16.88
CA LEU A 85 -3.95 4.65 17.14
C LEU A 85 -5.25 5.38 16.85
N TRP A 86 -5.94 5.02 15.76
CA TRP A 86 -7.21 5.60 15.36
C TRP A 86 -8.27 5.43 16.45
N ASP A 87 -8.36 4.22 17.02
CA ASP A 87 -9.24 3.91 18.15
C ASP A 87 -8.82 4.66 19.41
N ARG A 88 -7.53 4.58 19.77
CA ARG A 88 -7.00 5.25 20.98
C ARG A 88 -7.18 6.76 20.96
N LEU A 89 -7.09 7.37 19.78
CA LEU A 89 -7.29 8.81 19.60
C LEU A 89 -8.77 9.18 19.46
N GLY A 90 -9.67 8.20 19.40
CA GLY A 90 -11.11 8.42 19.25
C GLY A 90 -11.51 8.96 17.88
N ILE A 91 -10.69 8.77 16.85
CA ILE A 91 -10.95 9.35 15.52
C ILE A 91 -12.17 8.71 14.87
N GLY A 92 -12.27 7.37 14.91
CA GLY A 92 -13.43 6.65 14.38
C GLY A 92 -14.73 7.05 15.08
N GLU A 93 -14.70 7.23 16.40
CA GLU A 93 -15.87 7.67 17.17
C GLU A 93 -16.32 9.08 16.79
N VAL A 94 -15.39 10.04 16.71
CA VAL A 94 -15.73 11.42 16.30
C VAL A 94 -16.26 11.45 14.87
N LEU A 95 -15.64 10.69 13.95
CA LEU A 95 -16.12 10.60 12.57
C LEU A 95 -17.55 10.05 12.53
N ASN A 96 -17.84 8.98 13.26
CA ASN A 96 -19.18 8.40 13.32
C ASN A 96 -20.21 9.34 13.97
N GLU A 97 -19.84 10.07 15.03
CA GLU A 97 -20.71 11.06 15.67
C GLU A 97 -21.08 12.21 14.72
N VAL A 98 -20.10 12.72 13.95
CA VAL A 98 -20.35 13.77 12.95
C VAL A 98 -21.12 13.21 11.76
N LEU A 99 -20.89 11.94 11.43
CA LEU A 99 -21.60 11.22 10.39
C LEU A 99 -23.07 10.96 10.73
N ASP A 100 -23.45 10.74 11.99
CA ASP A 100 -24.82 10.36 12.39
C ASP A 100 -25.91 11.34 11.90
N ALA A 101 -25.54 12.58 11.60
CA ALA A 101 -26.41 13.54 10.93
C ALA A 101 -26.75 13.19 9.46
N ARG A 102 -26.11 12.18 8.87
CA ARG A 102 -26.19 11.78 7.45
C ARG A 102 -26.11 10.28 7.26
N GLN A 103 -26.84 9.76 6.28
CA GLN A 103 -26.80 8.33 5.93
C GLN A 103 -26.02 8.11 4.64
N PHE A 104 -24.78 7.64 4.77
CA PHE A 104 -24.00 7.13 3.65
C PHE A 104 -24.23 5.63 3.49
N SER A 105 -24.29 5.16 2.24
CA SER A 105 -24.46 3.74 1.91
C SER A 105 -23.16 2.93 1.93
N PHE A 106 -22.08 3.51 2.46
CA PHE A 106 -20.75 2.90 2.50
C PHE A 106 -20.04 3.31 3.79
N ALA A 107 -18.99 2.57 4.17
CA ALA A 107 -18.17 2.85 5.35
C ALA A 107 -17.33 4.11 5.15
N LEU A 108 -17.91 5.30 5.34
CA LEU A 108 -17.24 6.57 5.10
C LEU A 108 -16.03 6.75 6.01
N GLU A 109 -16.17 6.43 7.29
CA GLU A 109 -15.06 6.43 8.24
C GLU A 109 -13.88 5.62 7.71
N ARG A 110 -14.16 4.45 7.12
CA ARG A 110 -13.13 3.56 6.60
C ARG A 110 -12.46 4.12 5.34
N ALA A 111 -13.22 4.78 4.47
CA ALA A 111 -12.65 5.52 3.34
C ALA A 111 -11.68 6.63 3.80
N VAL A 112 -12.03 7.36 4.87
CA VAL A 112 -11.17 8.39 5.48
C VAL A 112 -9.92 7.77 6.11
N PHE A 113 -10.06 6.66 6.83
CA PHE A 113 -8.94 5.92 7.41
C PHE A 113 -7.95 5.45 6.34
N VAL A 114 -8.44 4.77 5.30
CA VAL A 114 -7.60 4.26 4.20
C VAL A 114 -6.90 5.40 3.46
N ALA A 115 -7.61 6.50 3.18
CA ALA A 115 -7.01 7.68 2.55
C ALA A 115 -5.92 8.32 3.43
N THR A 116 -6.14 8.36 4.75
CA THR A 116 -5.14 8.83 5.71
C THR A 116 -3.89 7.95 5.69
N LEU A 117 -4.06 6.63 5.76
CA LEU A 117 -2.95 5.69 5.67
C LEU A 117 -2.14 5.87 4.39
N HIS A 118 -2.83 5.95 3.25
CA HIS A 118 -2.17 6.14 1.96
C HIS A 118 -1.34 7.44 1.94
N ARG A 119 -1.84 8.53 2.54
CA ARG A 119 -1.11 9.80 2.69
C ARG A 119 0.07 9.71 3.65
N LEU A 120 0.02 8.85 4.67
CA LEU A 120 1.15 8.65 5.59
C LEU A 120 2.29 7.83 4.96
N PHE A 121 1.96 6.88 4.08
CA PHE A 121 2.96 5.94 3.53
C PHE A 121 3.49 6.32 2.14
N VAL A 122 2.67 6.88 1.26
CA VAL A 122 3.00 7.07 -0.17
C VAL A 122 2.66 8.47 -0.68
N SER A 123 1.71 9.17 -0.04
CA SER A 123 1.29 10.54 -0.42
C SER A 123 0.78 10.67 -1.87
N GLY A 124 0.05 9.66 -2.37
CA GLY A 124 -0.52 9.68 -3.72
C GLY A 124 -1.95 10.25 -3.81
N SER A 125 -2.52 10.26 -5.02
CA SER A 125 -3.92 10.66 -5.26
C SER A 125 -4.94 9.63 -4.76
N ASP A 126 -6.21 10.02 -4.62
CA ASP A 126 -7.31 9.10 -4.26
C ASP A 126 -7.44 7.93 -5.25
N ARG A 127 -7.07 8.13 -6.52
CA ARG A 127 -7.01 7.04 -7.51
C ARG A 127 -5.90 6.05 -7.19
N SER A 128 -4.71 6.55 -6.87
CA SER A 128 -3.57 5.73 -6.43
C SER A 128 -3.90 4.97 -5.14
N CYS A 129 -4.73 5.55 -4.26
CA CYS A 129 -5.17 4.93 -3.01
C CYS A 129 -5.87 3.58 -3.25
N VAL A 130 -6.76 3.50 -4.25
CA VAL A 130 -7.53 2.28 -4.57
C VAL A 130 -6.63 1.13 -5.03
N ASP A 131 -5.57 1.42 -5.78
CA ASP A 131 -4.62 0.38 -6.18
C ASP A 131 -3.66 0.02 -5.04
N TRP A 132 -3.30 1.01 -4.22
CA TRP A 132 -2.45 0.81 -3.06
C TRP A 132 -3.10 -0.10 -2.00
N MET A 133 -4.38 0.11 -1.66
CA MET A 133 -5.07 -0.66 -0.61
C MET A 133 -5.12 -2.16 -0.89
N LYS A 134 -5.17 -2.58 -2.17
CA LYS A 134 -5.17 -4.01 -2.59
C LYS A 134 -3.95 -4.81 -2.08
N SER A 135 -2.88 -4.12 -1.71
CA SER A 135 -1.65 -4.72 -1.20
C SER A 135 -1.56 -4.76 0.33
N TYR A 136 -2.62 -4.36 1.03
CA TYR A 136 -2.71 -4.27 2.48
C TYR A 136 -3.92 -5.07 2.98
N ALA A 137 -3.84 -5.58 4.20
CA ALA A 137 -5.01 -6.11 4.89
C ALA A 137 -5.56 -4.99 5.76
N ILE A 138 -6.73 -4.45 5.38
CA ILE A 138 -7.38 -3.36 6.09
C ILE A 138 -8.80 -3.80 6.43
N ASP A 139 -9.13 -3.88 7.70
CA ASP A 139 -10.47 -4.29 8.12
C ASP A 139 -11.52 -3.27 7.67
N GLY A 140 -12.54 -3.71 6.93
CA GLY A 140 -13.67 -2.90 6.47
C GLY A 140 -13.47 -2.21 5.11
N ASP A 141 -12.43 -2.56 4.35
CA ASP A 141 -12.15 -1.96 3.04
C ASP A 141 -12.82 -2.66 1.85
N GLU A 142 -13.57 -3.75 2.08
CA GLU A 142 -13.99 -4.71 1.06
C GLU A 142 -14.86 -4.09 -0.04
N ASP A 143 -15.75 -3.16 0.34
CA ASP A 143 -16.67 -2.48 -0.57
C ASP A 143 -16.20 -1.08 -0.99
N LEU A 144 -14.98 -0.68 -0.61
CA LEU A 144 -14.47 0.64 -0.93
C LEU A 144 -14.05 0.73 -2.40
N ALA A 145 -14.63 1.70 -3.10
CA ALA A 145 -14.34 2.00 -4.49
C ALA A 145 -13.96 3.46 -4.67
N LEU A 146 -13.36 3.81 -5.80
CA LEU A 146 -12.85 5.16 -6.08
C LEU A 146 -13.84 6.29 -5.76
N HIS A 147 -15.11 6.09 -6.12
CA HIS A 147 -16.16 7.08 -5.88
C HIS A 147 -16.48 7.27 -4.39
N HIS A 148 -16.26 6.27 -3.53
CA HIS A 148 -16.37 6.40 -2.07
C HIS A 148 -15.32 7.36 -1.52
N PHE A 149 -14.08 7.30 -2.01
CA PHE A 149 -13.02 8.24 -1.62
C PHE A 149 -13.36 9.68 -2.01
N TYR A 150 -13.84 9.90 -3.24
CA TYR A 150 -14.27 11.24 -3.66
C TYR A 150 -15.43 11.78 -2.82
N ARG A 151 -16.41 10.93 -2.51
CA ARG A 151 -17.54 11.32 -1.64
C ARG A 151 -17.06 11.63 -0.21
N ALA A 152 -16.11 10.87 0.32
CA ALA A 152 -15.52 11.12 1.63
C ALA A 152 -14.75 12.46 1.65
N MET A 153 -13.91 12.74 0.65
CA MET A 153 -13.18 14.01 0.58
C MET A 153 -14.12 15.20 0.36
N ALA A 154 -15.15 15.03 -0.47
CA ALA A 154 -16.18 16.06 -0.67
C ALA A 154 -16.95 16.35 0.62
N TRP A 155 -17.30 15.32 1.39
CA TRP A 155 -17.95 15.47 2.69
C TRP A 155 -17.06 16.19 3.70
N LEU A 156 -15.76 15.84 3.79
CA LEU A 156 -14.82 16.53 4.68
C LEU A 156 -14.71 18.04 4.35
N GLY A 157 -14.76 18.39 3.06
CA GLY A 157 -14.70 19.76 2.57
C GLY A 157 -16.04 20.49 2.49
N GLU A 158 -17.13 19.86 2.95
CA GLU A 158 -18.45 20.49 2.92
C GLU A 158 -18.56 21.59 3.98
N GLU A 159 -19.16 22.72 3.62
CA GLU A 159 -19.32 23.85 4.53
C GLU A 159 -20.27 23.47 5.68
N ALA A 160 -19.78 23.62 6.92
CA ALA A 160 -20.51 23.31 8.16
C ALA A 160 -21.13 24.57 8.80
N GLY A 161 -21.09 25.71 8.11
CA GLY A 161 -21.59 27.00 8.57
C GLY A 161 -21.14 28.13 7.63
N GLY A 162 -21.46 29.36 8.00
CA GLY A 162 -20.98 30.54 7.26
C GLY A 162 -19.50 30.84 7.54
N THR A 163 -18.86 31.54 6.61
CA THR A 163 -17.51 32.08 6.81
C THR A 163 -17.56 33.18 7.87
N ALA A 164 -16.80 33.01 8.96
CA ALA A 164 -16.67 34.05 9.98
C ALA A 164 -16.05 35.31 9.38
N GLU A 165 -16.42 36.48 9.90
CA GLU A 165 -15.90 37.76 9.43
C GLU A 165 -14.38 37.82 9.61
N GLY A 166 -13.64 37.97 8.50
CA GLY A 166 -12.16 37.96 8.48
C GLY A 166 -11.52 36.58 8.33
N ALA A 167 -12.27 35.48 8.23
CA ALA A 167 -11.72 34.16 7.95
C ALA A 167 -11.29 34.02 6.47
N LEU A 168 -10.18 33.31 6.24
CA LEU A 168 -9.61 33.10 4.90
C LEU A 168 -10.34 32.02 4.08
N ALA A 169 -11.10 31.14 4.73
CA ALA A 169 -11.82 30.04 4.14
C ALA A 169 -13.11 29.77 4.92
N PRO A 170 -14.15 29.18 4.28
CA PRO A 170 -15.34 28.74 5.00
C PRO A 170 -14.99 27.65 6.00
N ARG A 171 -15.77 27.57 7.09
CA ARG A 171 -15.67 26.48 8.06
C ARG A 171 -16.30 25.23 7.46
N CYS A 172 -15.55 24.14 7.41
CA CYS A 172 -15.95 22.87 6.82
C CYS A 172 -16.13 21.76 7.86
N VAL A 173 -16.68 20.63 7.45
CA VAL A 173 -16.86 19.43 8.29
C VAL A 173 -15.54 18.97 8.93
N LYS A 174 -14.41 19.06 8.19
CA LYS A 174 -13.07 18.81 8.72
C LYS A 174 -12.78 19.62 9.98
N ASP A 175 -13.14 20.90 10.01
CA ASP A 175 -12.87 21.77 11.16
C ASP A 175 -13.68 21.33 12.38
N VAL A 176 -14.94 20.94 12.17
CA VAL A 176 -15.79 20.37 13.23
C VAL A 176 -15.18 19.09 13.82
N ILE A 177 -14.61 18.23 12.98
CA ILE A 177 -13.93 17.00 13.41
C ILE A 177 -12.68 17.36 14.24
N GLU A 178 -11.87 18.31 13.78
CA GLU A 178 -10.66 18.76 14.48
C GLU A 178 -11.00 19.36 15.86
N GLU A 179 -12.03 20.20 15.94
CA GLU A 179 -12.54 20.77 17.18
C GLU A 179 -12.98 19.67 18.17
N LYS A 180 -13.78 18.69 17.71
CA LYS A 180 -14.22 17.56 18.56
C LYS A 180 -13.05 16.70 19.04
N LEU A 181 -12.07 16.45 18.17
CA LEU A 181 -10.85 15.72 18.54
C LEU A 181 -9.98 16.48 19.54
N PHE A 182 -9.98 17.82 19.47
CA PHE A 182 -9.33 18.68 20.44
C PHE A 182 -10.07 18.62 21.79
N ASP A 183 -11.39 18.83 21.80
CA ASP A 183 -12.20 18.81 23.02
C ASP A 183 -12.10 17.48 23.76
N ARG A 184 -12.11 16.36 23.03
CA ARG A 184 -11.96 15.02 23.62
C ARG A 184 -10.63 14.81 24.34
N ARG A 185 -9.58 15.51 23.92
CA ARG A 185 -8.23 15.38 24.48
C ARG A 185 -7.83 16.52 25.39
N ARG A 186 -8.70 17.52 25.56
CA ARG A 186 -8.47 18.65 26.46
C ARG A 186 -8.81 18.26 27.90
N ASP A 187 -7.79 18.31 28.75
CA ASP A 187 -7.94 18.23 30.20
C ASP A 187 -7.41 19.51 30.87
N LEU A 188 -7.52 19.58 32.20
CA LEU A 188 -7.08 20.73 33.00
C LEU A 188 -5.56 20.93 33.02
N PHE A 189 -4.79 19.98 32.46
CA PHE A 189 -3.33 19.96 32.47
C PHE A 189 -2.74 19.92 31.05
N THR A 190 -3.54 20.24 30.03
CA THR A 190 -3.12 20.18 28.64
C THR A 190 -2.26 21.39 28.31
N ASP A 191 -0.94 21.18 28.23
CA ASP A 191 0.01 22.19 27.78
C ASP A 191 0.19 22.14 26.25
N LEU A 192 0.17 23.32 25.61
CA LEU A 192 0.46 23.44 24.18
C LEU A 192 1.91 23.03 23.91
N SER A 193 2.09 21.85 23.31
CA SER A 193 3.42 21.30 22.99
C SER A 193 3.87 21.61 21.57
N VAL A 194 2.96 21.46 20.59
CA VAL A 194 3.25 21.59 19.15
C VAL A 194 2.05 22.23 18.47
N ALA A 195 2.30 23.25 17.66
CA ALA A 195 1.31 23.84 16.77
C ALA A 195 1.61 23.42 15.33
N PHE A 196 0.62 22.81 14.67
CA PHE A 196 0.67 22.54 13.24
C PHE A 196 0.00 23.71 12.52
N MET A 197 0.75 24.40 11.66
CA MET A 197 0.21 25.45 10.80
C MET A 197 0.05 24.90 9.38
N ASP A 198 -1.16 24.95 8.86
CA ASP A 198 -1.43 24.67 7.45
C ASP A 198 -1.02 25.88 6.61
N THR A 199 -0.03 25.71 5.74
CA THR A 199 0.48 26.75 4.84
C THR A 199 -0.15 26.69 3.44
N THR A 200 -1.19 25.87 3.23
CA THR A 200 -1.79 25.66 1.90
C THR A 200 -2.79 26.73 1.47
N SER A 201 -2.95 27.82 2.22
CA SER A 201 -3.72 28.99 1.81
C SER A 201 -3.08 29.68 0.59
N LEU A 202 -3.47 29.27 -0.62
CA LEU A 202 -3.14 29.95 -1.87
C LEU A 202 -4.20 31.02 -2.16
N SER A 203 -3.87 32.29 -1.92
CA SER A 203 -4.68 33.44 -2.32
C SER A 203 -4.08 34.10 -3.56
N PHE A 204 -4.84 34.09 -4.66
CA PHE A 204 -4.46 34.79 -5.90
C PHE A 204 -5.12 36.16 -5.93
N TYR A 205 -4.31 37.22 -5.92
CA TYR A 205 -4.79 38.59 -6.15
C TYR A 205 -4.43 39.02 -7.57
N GLY A 206 -5.45 39.27 -8.41
CA GLY A 206 -5.28 39.75 -9.78
C GLY A 206 -6.61 40.07 -10.46
N LYS A 207 -6.61 40.98 -11.44
CA LYS A 207 -7.77 41.20 -12.32
C LYS A 207 -7.82 40.08 -13.35
N GLY A 208 -8.63 39.04 -13.10
CA GLY A 208 -8.88 37.97 -14.05
C GLY A 208 -8.76 36.58 -13.44
N GLY A 209 -9.91 36.00 -13.08
CA GLY A 209 -10.06 34.60 -12.67
C GLY A 209 -11.41 33.98 -13.05
N GLU A 210 -12.32 34.77 -13.62
CA GLU A 210 -13.71 34.42 -13.93
C GLU A 210 -13.87 33.33 -15.00
N THR A 211 -12.78 33.04 -15.72
CA THR A 211 -12.70 32.07 -16.82
C THR A 211 -11.76 30.91 -16.54
N LEU A 212 -11.01 30.93 -15.43
CA LEU A 212 -10.14 29.81 -15.04
C LEU A 212 -11.01 28.61 -14.63
N GLY A 213 -10.89 27.50 -15.37
CA GLY A 213 -11.61 26.26 -15.09
C GLY A 213 -12.99 26.11 -15.76
N LYS A 214 -13.44 27.10 -16.55
CA LYS A 214 -14.61 26.90 -17.43
C LYS A 214 -14.18 26.09 -18.65
N ARG A 215 -14.81 24.94 -18.86
CA ARG A 215 -14.74 24.17 -20.12
C ARG A 215 -15.68 24.74 -21.15
#